data_AF-A0A950WQW8-F1
#
_entry.id   AF-A0A950WQW8-F1
#
_cell.length_a   1.000
_cell.length_b   1.000
_cell.length_c   1.000
_cell.angle_alpha   90.00
_cell.angle_beta   90.00
_cell.angle_gamma   90.00
#
_symmetry.space_group_name_H-M   'P 1'
#
loop_
_entity.id
_entity.type
_entity.pdbx_description
1 polymer ?
#
loop_
_entity_poly.entity_id
_entity_poly.type
_entity_poly.pdbx_seq_one_letter_code
_entity_poly.pdbx_strand_id
1 'polypeptide(L)'
;MSSLSVSSLTPDAFEQLVTTALATIPEHPGQTPELRENLRRTLRIMLTELAPADMNQGMQAVLVIASRFAAWDCFRRATPASLANNLADRLRSRAIALGNAANRLTSVLKGRQPAVRAPQAPRPAVPPAATPRPTLPAKPAAAGVMKDPLQSENPLAAMLAAALQPTPDGRKALLSSTSMLALGAAGPLATR
;
A
#
# COMPACT_ATOMS: atom_id res chain seq x y z
N MET A 1 -29.48 14.27 17.32
CA MET A 1 -28.63 13.08 17.12
C MET A 1 -28.48 12.88 15.63
N SER A 2 -27.42 13.41 15.03
CA SER A 2 -27.19 13.32 13.59
C SER A 2 -26.69 11.92 13.25
N SER A 3 -27.50 11.15 12.55
CA SER A 3 -27.12 9.85 11.97
C SER A 3 -25.96 10.06 11.00
N LEU A 4 -24.78 9.55 11.36
CA LEU A 4 -23.66 9.40 10.44
C LEU A 4 -24.10 8.44 9.33
N SER A 5 -24.50 8.99 8.19
CA SER A 5 -24.70 8.20 6.98
C SER A 5 -23.36 7.59 6.62
N VAL A 6 -23.20 6.31 6.91
CA VAL A 6 -22.08 5.53 6.40
C VAL A 6 -22.32 5.46 4.89
N SER A 7 -21.62 6.28 4.12
CA SER A 7 -21.72 6.27 2.66
C SER A 7 -21.22 4.93 2.15
N SER A 8 -22.15 3.99 2.00
CA SER A 8 -21.93 2.72 1.33
C SER A 8 -21.44 2.98 -0.08
N LEU A 9 -20.47 2.19 -0.53
CA LEU A 9 -19.94 2.32 -1.88
C LEU A 9 -21.02 2.06 -2.93
N THR A 10 -21.39 3.08 -3.71
CA THR A 10 -22.36 2.96 -4.80
C THR A 10 -21.69 2.32 -6.03
N PRO A 11 -22.47 1.73 -6.96
CA PRO A 11 -21.92 1.18 -8.21
C PRO A 11 -21.15 2.23 -9.03
N ASP A 12 -21.65 3.47 -9.08
CA ASP A 12 -20.97 4.57 -9.79
C ASP A 12 -19.64 4.95 -9.12
N ALA A 13 -19.61 4.98 -7.78
CA ALA A 13 -18.38 5.21 -7.03
C ALA A 13 -17.35 4.09 -7.28
N PHE A 14 -17.81 2.84 -7.38
CA PHE A 14 -16.94 1.71 -7.72
C PHE A 14 -16.31 1.87 -9.11
N GLU A 15 -17.09 2.26 -10.12
CA GLU A 15 -16.56 2.50 -11.48
C GLU A 15 -15.62 3.72 -11.55
N GLN A 16 -15.86 4.75 -10.72
CA GLN A 16 -14.92 5.85 -10.55
C GLN A 16 -13.58 5.35 -9.97
N LEU A 17 -13.60 4.44 -8.99
CA LEU A 17 -12.38 3.84 -8.44
C LEU A 17 -11.62 3.02 -9.48
N VAL A 18 -12.33 2.24 -10.32
CA VAL A 18 -11.72 1.50 -11.44
C VAL A 18 -11.06 2.44 -12.43
N THR A 19 -11.75 3.53 -12.80
CA THR A 19 -11.23 4.56 -13.71
C THR A 19 -10.00 5.25 -13.12
N THR A 20 -10.05 5.58 -11.83
CA THR A 20 -8.94 6.18 -11.10
C THR A 20 -7.74 5.23 -11.06
N ALA A 21 -7.97 3.95 -10.76
CA ALA A 21 -6.91 2.94 -10.76
C ALA A 21 -6.26 2.77 -12.15
N LEU A 22 -7.07 2.77 -13.22
CA LEU A 22 -6.55 2.74 -14.59
C LEU A 22 -5.63 3.93 -14.89
N ALA A 23 -6.03 5.14 -14.48
CA ALA A 23 -5.24 6.35 -14.70
C ALA A 23 -3.90 6.36 -13.95
N THR A 24 -3.77 5.56 -12.88
CA THR A 24 -2.50 5.46 -12.12
C THR A 24 -1.50 4.48 -12.72
N ILE A 25 -1.91 3.62 -13.67
CA ILE A 25 -1.03 2.63 -14.28
C ILE A 25 -0.34 3.27 -15.49
N PRO A 26 1.01 3.24 -15.57
CA PRO A 26 1.72 3.81 -16.70
C PRO A 26 1.30 3.15 -18.02
N GLU A 27 0.95 3.96 -19.02
CA GLU A 27 0.65 3.45 -20.35
C GLU A 27 1.93 2.97 -21.04
N HIS A 28 1.84 1.82 -21.72
CA HIS A 28 2.96 1.28 -22.48
C HIS A 28 2.76 1.60 -23.97
N PRO A 29 3.84 1.90 -24.72
CA PRO A 29 3.74 2.30 -26.13
C PRO A 29 3.17 1.21 -27.07
N GLY A 30 2.99 -0.03 -26.59
CA GLY A 30 2.34 -1.13 -27.32
C GLY A 30 0.95 -1.51 -26.78
N GLN A 31 0.30 -0.63 -26.01
CA GLN A 31 -0.96 -0.94 -25.36
C GLN A 31 -2.12 -0.89 -26.36
N THR A 32 -2.67 -2.05 -26.70
CA THR A 32 -3.87 -2.16 -27.56
C THR A 32 -5.15 -1.87 -26.76
N PRO A 33 -6.26 -1.48 -27.41
CA PRO A 33 -7.54 -1.31 -26.72
C PRO A 33 -8.00 -2.58 -26.00
N GLU A 34 -7.72 -3.77 -26.54
CA GLU A 34 -8.03 -5.06 -25.90
C GLU A 34 -7.22 -5.25 -24.61
N LEU A 35 -5.93 -4.85 -24.61
CA LEU A 35 -5.10 -4.91 -23.41
C LEU A 35 -5.60 -3.95 -22.34
N ARG A 36 -6.07 -2.76 -22.74
CA ARG A 36 -6.66 -1.78 -21.82
C ARG A 36 -7.96 -2.30 -21.19
N GLU A 37 -8.81 -2.96 -21.97
CA GLU A 37 -10.04 -3.56 -21.44
C GLU A 37 -9.77 -4.76 -20.53
N ASN A 38 -8.78 -5.59 -20.87
CA ASN A 38 -8.32 -6.65 -19.98
C ASN A 38 -7.80 -6.07 -18.65
N LEU A 39 -7.03 -4.97 -18.70
CA LEU A 39 -6.56 -4.29 -17.50
C LEU A 39 -7.73 -3.75 -16.66
N ARG A 40 -8.74 -3.15 -17.29
CA ARG A 40 -9.97 -2.71 -16.61
C ARG A 40 -10.66 -3.88 -15.90
N ARG A 41 -10.79 -5.04 -16.56
CA ARG A 41 -11.37 -6.25 -15.96
C ARG A 41 -10.55 -6.73 -14.76
N THR A 42 -9.23 -6.76 -14.86
CA THR A 42 -8.33 -7.12 -13.75
C THR A 42 -8.51 -6.18 -12.57
N LEU A 43 -8.59 -4.87 -12.80
CA LEU A 43 -8.80 -3.88 -11.75
C LEU A 43 -10.13 -4.04 -11.03
N ARG A 44 -11.21 -4.34 -11.76
CA ARG A 44 -12.50 -4.69 -11.16
C ARG A 44 -12.36 -5.89 -10.23
N ILE A 45 -11.72 -6.97 -10.68
CA ILE A 45 -11.50 -8.17 -9.86
C ILE A 45 -10.72 -7.82 -8.59
N MET A 46 -9.61 -7.08 -8.71
CA MET A 46 -8.79 -6.70 -7.56
C MET A 46 -9.52 -5.80 -6.57
N LEU A 47 -10.32 -4.84 -7.05
CA LEU A 47 -11.14 -3.98 -6.19
C LEU A 47 -12.24 -4.78 -5.48
N THR A 48 -12.87 -5.73 -6.17
CA THR A 48 -13.87 -6.63 -5.58
C THR A 48 -13.24 -7.53 -4.50
N GLU A 49 -12.05 -8.08 -4.74
CA GLU A 49 -11.32 -8.88 -3.74
C GLU A 49 -10.94 -8.07 -2.50
N LEU A 50 -10.61 -6.79 -2.68
CA LEU A 50 -10.32 -5.88 -1.57
C LEU A 50 -11.59 -5.41 -0.85
N ALA A 51 -12.78 -5.64 -1.42
CA ALA A 51 -14.10 -5.39 -0.84
C ALA A 51 -14.18 -4.09 0.01
N PRO A 52 -13.89 -2.90 -0.56
CA PRO A 52 -13.98 -1.65 0.17
C PRO A 52 -15.44 -1.33 0.54
N ALA A 53 -15.70 -0.99 1.81
CA ALA A 53 -17.06 -0.71 2.28
C ALA A 53 -17.54 0.72 1.94
N ASP A 54 -16.60 1.65 1.78
CA ASP A 54 -16.84 3.08 1.56
C ASP A 54 -15.79 3.67 0.60
N MET A 55 -15.97 4.93 0.21
CA MET A 55 -15.06 5.62 -0.72
C MET A 55 -13.63 5.77 -0.18
N ASN A 56 -13.46 5.96 1.13
CA ASN A 56 -12.12 6.10 1.73
C ASN A 56 -11.35 4.78 1.67
N GLN A 57 -12.03 3.67 1.97
CA GLN A 57 -11.48 2.32 1.77
C GLN A 57 -11.25 2.04 0.28
N GLY A 58 -12.12 2.53 -0.59
CA GLY A 58 -11.96 2.48 -2.04
C GLY A 58 -10.65 3.11 -2.52
N MET A 59 -10.37 4.34 -2.08
CA MET A 59 -9.13 5.05 -2.42
C MET A 59 -7.89 4.32 -1.88
N GLN A 60 -7.96 3.76 -0.67
CA GLN A 60 -6.88 2.93 -0.14
C GLN A 60 -6.67 1.65 -0.97
N ALA A 61 -7.75 1.02 -1.44
CA ALA A 61 -7.69 -0.14 -2.31
C ALA A 61 -7.03 0.21 -3.65
N VAL A 62 -7.36 1.37 -4.23
CA VAL A 62 -6.70 1.89 -5.43
C VAL A 62 -5.19 2.08 -5.20
N LEU A 63 -4.78 2.63 -4.05
CA LEU A 63 -3.36 2.79 -3.71
C LEU A 63 -2.63 1.45 -3.56
N VAL A 64 -3.28 0.43 -2.97
CA VAL A 64 -2.75 -0.94 -2.92
C VAL A 64 -2.48 -1.46 -4.32
N ILE A 65 -3.47 -1.34 -5.21
CA ILE A 65 -3.38 -1.83 -6.58
C ILE A 65 -2.28 -1.09 -7.35
N ALA A 66 -2.27 0.24 -7.31
CA ALA A 66 -1.24 1.07 -7.94
C ALA A 66 0.17 0.70 -7.47
N SER A 67 0.34 0.48 -6.16
CA SER A 67 1.62 0.07 -5.58
C SER A 67 2.09 -1.30 -6.09
N ARG A 68 1.16 -2.26 -6.26
CA ARG A 68 1.47 -3.59 -6.82
C ARG A 68 1.88 -3.51 -8.29
N PHE A 69 1.14 -2.75 -9.10
CA PHE A 69 1.50 -2.54 -10.51
C PHE A 69 2.85 -1.83 -10.66
N ALA A 70 3.11 -0.80 -9.85
CA ALA A 70 4.39 -0.12 -9.84
C ALA A 70 5.55 -1.03 -9.42
N ALA A 71 5.32 -1.93 -8.45
CA ALA A 71 6.31 -2.94 -8.07
C ALA A 71 6.63 -3.90 -9.22
N TRP A 72 5.59 -4.40 -9.92
CA TRP A 72 5.78 -5.25 -11.10
C TRP A 72 6.48 -4.52 -12.25
N ASP A 73 6.15 -3.25 -12.51
CA ASP A 73 6.85 -2.47 -13.52
C ASP A 73 8.34 -2.29 -13.16
N CYS A 74 8.64 -2.03 -11.89
CA CYS A 74 10.03 -1.95 -11.43
C CYS A 74 10.79 -3.28 -11.65
N PHE A 75 10.17 -4.42 -11.32
CA PHE A 75 10.78 -5.73 -11.61
C PHE A 75 10.98 -5.96 -13.11
N ARG A 76 9.94 -5.69 -13.92
CA ARG A 76 9.99 -5.83 -15.39
C ARG A 76 11.12 -5.00 -15.99
N ARG A 77 11.31 -3.77 -15.50
CA ARG A 77 12.39 -2.87 -15.95
C ARG A 77 13.77 -3.30 -15.45
N ALA A 78 13.86 -4.12 -14.40
CA ALA A 78 15.10 -4.67 -13.87
C ALA A 78 15.53 -6.00 -14.54
N THR A 79 14.67 -6.59 -15.39
CA THR A 79 14.92 -7.86 -16.08
C THR A 79 15.91 -7.80 -17.26
N PRO A 80 15.98 -6.72 -18.08
CA PRO A 80 16.87 -6.71 -19.25
C PRO A 80 18.32 -6.94 -18.86
N ALA A 81 18.99 -7.88 -19.55
CA ALA A 81 20.39 -8.23 -19.30
C ALA A 81 21.38 -7.09 -19.65
N SER A 82 20.96 -6.14 -20.49
CA SER A 82 21.73 -4.95 -20.87
C SER A 82 21.70 -3.84 -19.82
N LEU A 83 20.92 -3.99 -18.75
CA LEU A 83 20.81 -2.98 -17.70
C LEU A 83 22.02 -3.04 -16.77
N ALA A 84 22.60 -1.89 -16.45
CA ALA A 84 23.68 -1.81 -15.47
C ALA A 84 23.23 -2.38 -14.10
N ASN A 85 24.07 -3.22 -13.48
CA ASN A 85 23.73 -3.93 -12.23
C ASN A 85 23.24 -3.01 -11.11
N ASN A 86 23.89 -1.85 -10.94
CA ASN A 86 23.51 -0.85 -9.94
C ASN A 86 22.07 -0.30 -10.15
N LEU A 87 21.65 -0.13 -11.40
CA LEU A 87 20.31 0.32 -11.76
C LEU A 87 19.31 -0.82 -11.54
N ALA A 88 19.66 -2.04 -11.95
CA ALA A 88 18.85 -3.23 -11.71
C ALA A 88 18.53 -3.42 -10.22
N ASP A 89 19.55 -3.29 -9.36
CA ASP A 89 19.39 -3.45 -7.90
C ASP A 89 18.57 -2.33 -7.28
N ARG A 90 18.70 -1.08 -7.74
CA ARG A 90 17.85 0.03 -7.31
C ARG A 90 16.38 -0.21 -7.67
N LEU A 91 16.11 -0.70 -8.87
CA LEU A 91 14.75 -1.03 -9.31
C LEU A 91 14.15 -2.18 -8.51
N ARG A 92 14.92 -3.26 -8.28
CA ARG A 92 14.49 -4.38 -7.42
C ARG A 92 14.20 -3.92 -5.99
N SER A 93 15.07 -3.09 -5.42
CA SER A 93 14.89 -2.52 -4.07
C SER A 93 13.61 -1.67 -4.00
N ARG A 94 13.36 -0.84 -5.01
CA ARG A 94 12.13 -0.04 -5.10
C ARG A 94 10.88 -0.93 -5.25
N ALA A 95 10.98 -2.00 -6.04
CA ALA A 95 9.90 -2.96 -6.21
C ALA A 95 9.53 -3.63 -4.88
N ILE A 96 10.53 -4.06 -4.10
CA ILE A 96 10.34 -4.65 -2.76
C ILE A 96 9.68 -3.63 -1.82
N ALA A 97 10.16 -2.38 -1.79
CA ALA A 97 9.60 -1.34 -0.95
C ALA A 97 8.11 -1.08 -1.28
N LEU A 98 7.76 -1.01 -2.57
CA LEU A 98 6.38 -0.85 -3.03
C LEU A 98 5.51 -2.07 -2.69
N GLY A 99 6.04 -3.29 -2.84
CA GLY A 99 5.35 -4.52 -2.41
C GLY A 99 5.05 -4.52 -0.91
N ASN A 100 6.03 -4.10 -0.10
CA ASN A 100 5.85 -3.98 1.35
C ASN A 100 4.82 -2.90 1.72
N ALA A 101 4.82 -1.76 1.01
CA ALA A 101 3.81 -0.72 1.19
C ALA A 101 2.40 -1.25 0.84
N ALA A 102 2.26 -1.96 -0.28
CA ALA A 102 1.00 -2.59 -0.68
C ALA A 102 0.50 -3.60 0.37
N ASN A 103 1.40 -4.42 0.93
CA ASN A 103 1.07 -5.38 1.98
C ASN A 103 0.58 -4.68 3.26
N ARG A 104 1.29 -3.64 3.72
CA ARG A 104 0.88 -2.84 4.89
C ARG A 104 -0.50 -2.21 4.70
N LEU A 105 -0.73 -1.59 3.55
CA LEU A 105 -2.03 -0.99 3.22
C LEU A 105 -3.14 -2.05 3.14
N THR A 106 -2.85 -3.23 2.58
CA THR A 106 -3.79 -4.36 2.55
C THR A 106 -4.14 -4.81 3.98
N SER A 107 -3.16 -4.92 4.87
CA SER A 107 -3.40 -5.27 6.28
C SER A 107 -4.26 -4.22 7.00
N VAL A 108 -4.03 -2.93 6.74
CA VAL A 108 -4.85 -1.84 7.29
C VAL A 108 -6.29 -1.93 6.79
N LEU A 109 -6.49 -2.20 5.49
CA LEU A 109 -7.82 -2.39 4.91
C LEU A 109 -8.55 -3.58 5.55
N LYS A 110 -7.88 -4.75 5.62
CA LYS A 110 -8.45 -5.95 6.25
C LYS A 110 -8.77 -5.75 7.72
N GLY A 111 -7.95 -5.00 8.46
CA GLY A 111 -8.21 -4.68 9.86
C GLY A 111 -9.39 -3.73 10.09
N ARG A 112 -9.82 -3.00 9.06
CA ARG A 112 -10.97 -2.09 9.09
C ARG A 112 -12.26 -2.73 8.54
N GLN A 113 -12.15 -3.86 7.86
CA GLN A 113 -13.32 -4.60 7.45
C GLN A 113 -14.02 -5.15 8.70
N PRO A 114 -15.35 -4.99 8.82
CA PRO A 114 -16.08 -5.63 9.90
C PRO A 114 -15.77 -7.12 9.81
N ALA A 115 -15.26 -7.70 10.90
CA ALA A 115 -15.05 -9.13 10.98
C ALA A 115 -16.40 -9.77 10.67
N VAL A 116 -16.54 -10.34 9.47
CA VAL A 116 -17.62 -11.25 9.17
C VAL A 116 -17.46 -12.33 10.23
N ARG A 117 -18.35 -12.29 11.22
CA ARG A 117 -18.38 -13.26 12.31
C ARG A 117 -18.55 -14.60 11.60
N ALA A 118 -17.45 -15.32 11.41
CA ALA A 118 -17.52 -16.69 10.94
C ALA A 118 -18.52 -17.39 11.88
N PRO A 119 -19.51 -18.13 11.36
CA PRO A 119 -20.30 -19.01 12.20
C PRO A 119 -19.30 -19.82 13.02
N GLN A 120 -19.30 -19.65 14.34
CA GLN A 120 -18.44 -20.47 15.20
C GLN A 120 -18.84 -21.91 14.90
N ALA A 121 -17.96 -22.65 14.22
CA ALA A 121 -18.15 -24.08 14.07
C ALA A 121 -18.33 -24.65 15.48
N PRO A 122 -19.34 -25.50 15.73
CA PRO A 122 -19.57 -26.07 17.05
C PRO A 122 -18.28 -26.76 17.50
N ARG A 123 -17.75 -26.29 18.62
CA ARG A 123 -16.55 -26.82 19.26
C ARG A 123 -16.81 -28.31 19.53
N PRO A 124 -15.94 -29.24 19.06
CA PRO A 124 -16.08 -30.64 19.42
C PRO A 124 -16.05 -30.77 20.95
N ALA A 125 -17.01 -31.50 21.50
CA ALA A 125 -17.06 -31.81 22.92
C ALA A 125 -15.76 -32.53 23.32
N VAL A 126 -15.05 -31.97 24.30
CA VAL A 126 -13.92 -32.63 24.94
C VAL A 126 -14.46 -33.87 25.66
N PRO A 127 -13.99 -35.09 25.37
CA PRO A 127 -14.40 -36.27 26.12
C PRO A 127 -13.94 -36.14 27.59
N PRO A 128 -14.76 -36.59 28.55
CA PRO A 128 -14.50 -36.40 29.97
C PRO A 128 -13.25 -37.15 30.42
N ALA A 129 -12.44 -36.44 31.21
CA ALA A 129 -11.23 -36.94 31.84
C ALA A 129 -11.51 -38.12 32.77
N ALA A 130 -10.79 -39.23 32.57
CA ALA A 130 -10.63 -40.27 33.57
C ALA A 130 -9.55 -39.86 34.59
N THR A 131 -9.89 -40.11 35.85
CA THR A 131 -9.29 -39.70 37.13
C THR A 131 -7.95 -40.42 37.46
N PRO A 132 -7.26 -40.21 38.62
CA PRO A 132 -5.84 -39.82 38.65
C PRO A 132 -4.87 -40.78 39.39
N ARG A 133 -3.56 -40.59 39.12
CA ARG A 133 -2.34 -40.78 39.98
C ARG A 133 -1.95 -42.23 40.41
N PRO A 134 -0.64 -42.54 40.64
CA PRO A 134 0.19 -41.89 41.66
C PRO A 134 1.60 -41.43 41.23
N THR A 135 2.00 -40.34 41.88
CA THR A 135 3.33 -39.70 41.98
C THR A 135 4.35 -40.52 42.76
N LEU A 136 5.66 -40.28 42.50
CA LEU A 136 6.76 -40.05 43.46
C LEU A 136 8.10 -39.82 42.65
N PRO A 137 9.20 -39.28 43.22
CA PRO A 137 9.39 -37.87 43.58
C PRO A 137 10.62 -37.18 42.92
N ALA A 138 10.67 -35.87 43.18
CA ALA A 138 11.59 -34.79 42.82
C ALA A 138 13.12 -35.02 42.73
N LYS A 139 13.77 -34.17 41.92
CA LYS A 139 14.89 -33.31 42.39
C LYS A 139 14.99 -31.99 41.57
N PRO A 140 15.29 -30.83 42.20
CA PRO A 140 15.15 -29.50 41.58
C PRO A 140 16.49 -28.85 41.19
N ALA A 141 16.44 -27.88 40.27
CA ALA A 141 17.36 -26.74 40.06
C ALA A 141 16.96 -26.07 38.72
N ALA A 142 16.94 -24.76 38.51
CA ALA A 142 17.24 -23.59 39.31
C ALA A 142 16.61 -22.35 38.63
N ALA A 143 16.34 -21.34 39.46
CA ALA A 143 16.30 -19.90 39.24
C ALA A 143 16.26 -19.32 37.81
N GLY A 144 15.37 -18.34 37.62
CA GLY A 144 15.46 -17.38 36.52
C GLY A 144 14.28 -16.41 36.41
N VAL A 145 13.99 -15.64 37.46
CA VAL A 145 13.19 -14.41 37.35
C VAL A 145 14.14 -13.27 36.98
N MET A 146 13.91 -12.58 35.87
CA MET A 146 14.31 -11.17 35.60
C MET A 146 13.66 -10.73 34.28
N LYS A 147 12.55 -9.98 34.32
CA LYS A 147 12.51 -8.50 34.15
C LYS A 147 13.25 -8.00 32.91
N ASP A 148 12.49 -7.79 31.83
CA ASP A 148 12.59 -6.58 31.00
C ASP A 148 12.46 -5.35 31.92
N PRO A 149 13.17 -4.23 31.67
CA PRO A 149 13.22 -3.58 30.35
C PRO A 149 14.60 -2.98 29.97
N LEU A 150 14.80 -2.61 28.70
CA LEU A 150 15.29 -1.29 28.27
C LEU A 150 15.56 -1.24 26.75
N GLN A 151 14.91 -0.24 26.15
CA GLN A 151 15.37 0.60 25.04
C GLN A 151 15.50 -0.01 23.64
N SER A 152 14.41 0.19 22.90
CA SER A 152 14.39 0.25 21.45
C SER A 152 15.22 1.45 20.96
N GLU A 153 16.41 1.19 20.43
CA GLU A 153 16.97 2.04 19.40
C GLU A 153 16.66 1.33 18.08
N ASN A 154 15.67 1.85 17.35
CA ASN A 154 15.25 1.32 16.07
C ASN A 154 16.05 2.06 14.97
N PRO A 155 17.21 1.54 14.50
CA PRO A 155 18.04 2.23 13.51
C PRO A 155 17.31 2.44 12.16
N LEU A 156 16.21 1.72 11.94
CA LEU A 156 15.37 1.87 10.75
C LEU A 156 14.56 3.18 10.75
N ALA A 157 14.21 3.74 11.92
CA ALA A 157 13.47 4.99 12.00
C ALA A 157 14.36 6.20 11.65
N ALA A 158 15.65 6.15 12.03
CA ALA A 158 16.64 7.18 11.70
C ALA A 158 16.98 7.18 10.19
N MET A 159 17.06 6.01 9.55
CA MET A 159 17.29 5.93 8.11
C MET A 159 16.11 6.45 7.27
N LEU A 160 14.86 6.25 7.73
CA LEU A 160 13.70 6.78 7.03
C LEU A 160 13.61 8.32 7.13
N ALA A 161 14.04 8.92 8.23
CA ALA A 161 14.08 10.37 8.38
C ALA A 161 15.16 11.03 7.47
N ALA A 162 16.28 10.34 7.24
CA ALA A 162 17.36 10.83 6.37
C ALA A 162 16.98 10.79 4.87
N ALA A 163 16.19 9.81 4.44
CA ALA A 163 15.77 9.67 3.03
C ALA A 163 14.68 10.68 2.60
N LEU A 164 14.06 11.39 3.56
CA LEU A 164 13.03 12.41 3.33
C LEU A 164 13.58 13.85 3.38
N GLN A 165 14.87 14.05 3.68
CA GLN A 165 15.45 15.39 3.60
C GLN A 165 15.74 15.75 2.13
N PRO A 166 15.21 16.88 1.62
CA PRO A 166 15.55 17.35 0.30
C PRO A 166 17.04 17.73 0.27
N THR A 167 17.81 17.06 -0.57
CA THR A 167 19.21 17.40 -0.82
C THR A 167 19.31 18.86 -1.26
N PRO A 168 20.27 19.65 -0.73
CA PRO A 168 20.42 21.08 -1.03
C PRO A 168 20.60 21.39 -2.53
N ASP A 169 21.03 20.41 -3.34
CA ASP A 169 21.15 20.54 -4.79
C ASP A 169 19.80 20.60 -5.54
N GLY A 170 18.70 20.12 -4.94
CA GLY A 170 17.36 20.20 -5.55
C GLY A 170 16.74 21.60 -5.49
N ARG A 171 17.23 22.49 -4.61
CA ARG A 171 16.68 23.86 -4.46
C ARG A 171 17.16 24.83 -5.53
N LYS A 172 18.30 24.58 -6.19
CA LYS A 172 18.79 25.45 -7.28
C LYS A 172 18.08 25.20 -8.61
N ALA A 173 17.60 23.97 -8.86
CA ALA A 173 16.90 23.64 -10.10
C ALA A 173 15.49 24.25 -10.19
N LEU A 174 14.84 24.56 -9.05
CA LEU A 174 13.50 25.17 -9.01
C LEU A 174 13.49 26.70 -9.13
N LEU A 175 14.65 27.37 -9.03
CA LEU A 175 14.74 28.82 -9.15
C LEU A 175 15.14 29.29 -10.57
N SER A 176 15.63 28.40 -11.45
CA SER A 176 15.99 28.77 -12.83
C SER A 176 14.84 28.68 -13.84
N SER A 177 13.72 28.02 -13.52
CA SER A 177 12.60 27.86 -14.48
C SER A 177 11.46 28.86 -14.33
N THR A 178 11.54 29.82 -13.40
CA THR A 178 10.48 30.82 -13.14
C THR A 178 10.86 32.23 -13.64
N SER A 179 11.63 32.35 -14.73
CA SER A 179 11.99 33.67 -15.29
C SER A 179 11.78 33.84 -16.80
N MET A 180 11.08 32.94 -17.49
CA MET A 180 10.87 33.06 -18.95
C MET A 180 9.43 32.74 -19.38
N LEU A 181 8.43 33.39 -18.76
CA LEU A 181 7.06 33.46 -19.32
C LEU A 181 6.27 34.64 -18.69
N ALA A 182 6.87 35.83 -18.74
CA ALA A 182 6.18 37.10 -18.47
C ALA A 182 6.58 38.12 -19.55
N LEU A 183 6.17 37.89 -20.79
CA LEU A 183 6.18 38.91 -21.83
C LEU A 183 5.14 38.57 -22.91
N GLY A 184 3.96 39.20 -22.83
CA GLY A 184 2.92 39.00 -23.83
C GLY A 184 1.51 39.43 -23.43
N ALA A 185 1.37 40.55 -22.70
CA ALA A 185 0.06 41.19 -22.49
C ALA A 185 0.20 42.70 -22.67
N ALA A 186 -0.16 43.19 -23.87
CA ALA A 186 -0.54 44.58 -24.11
C ALA A 186 -1.26 44.68 -25.46
N GLY A 187 -2.57 44.44 -25.47
CA GLY A 187 -3.45 44.97 -26.51
C GLY A 187 -3.83 46.40 -26.13
N PRO A 188 -3.90 47.36 -27.09
CA PRO A 188 -4.44 48.67 -26.78
C PRO A 188 -5.98 48.65 -26.87
N LEU A 189 -6.58 49.03 -25.75
CA LEU A 189 -7.97 49.43 -25.60
C LEU A 189 -8.26 50.69 -26.44
N ALA A 190 -9.46 50.68 -27.01
CA ALA A 190 -10.06 51.78 -27.74
C ALA A 190 -10.27 53.04 -26.88
N THR A 191 -9.99 54.19 -27.49
CA THR A 191 -10.67 55.50 -27.37
C THR A 191 -10.36 56.20 -28.70
N ARG A 192 -11.26 56.84 -29.44
CA ARG A 192 -12.48 57.60 -29.13
C ARG A 192 -13.30 57.71 -30.42
#